data_AF-A0A5E6ND09-F1
#
_entry.id   AF-A0A5E6ND09-F1
#
_cell.length_a   1.000
_cell.length_b   1.000
_cell.length_c   1.000
_cell.angle_alpha   90.00
_cell.angle_beta   90.00
_cell.angle_gamma   90.00
#
_symmetry.space_group_name_H-M   'P 1'
#
loop_
_entity.id
_entity.type
_entity.pdbx_description
1 polymer ?
#
loop_
_entity_poly.entity_id
_entity_poly.type
_entity_poly.pdbx_seq_one_letter_code
_entity_poly.pdbx_strand_id
1 'polypeptide(L)'
;MTTTTSGSSPKVTYFDAFNRKTKEQHTGFDGRKIISDIHYDDLGRVKQASLPYFEDEQRYFVTTEYDAIGRLISTTKPADEGKTATSSTSYNG
;
A
#
# COMPACT_ATOMS: atom_id res chain seq x y z
N MET A 1 -10.64 -15.91 0.25
CA MET A 1 -10.44 -16.85 -0.86
C MET A 1 -8.94 -16.95 -1.11
N THR A 2 -8.38 -18.16 -1.18
CA THR A 2 -6.95 -18.39 -1.41
C THR A 2 -6.81 -18.90 -2.84
N THR A 3 -6.20 -18.12 -3.73
CA THR A 3 -5.99 -18.50 -5.13
C THR A 3 -4.61 -19.14 -5.24
N THR A 4 -4.55 -20.42 -5.60
CA THR A 4 -3.29 -21.18 -5.75
C THR A 4 -2.99 -21.35 -7.24
N THR A 5 -1.95 -20.68 -7.74
CA THR A 5 -1.42 -20.90 -9.10
C THR A 5 -0.14 -21.71 -8.98
N SER A 6 -0.09 -22.89 -9.59
CA SER A 6 1.08 -23.78 -9.54
C SER A 6 2.32 -23.09 -10.14
N GLY A 7 3.35 -22.86 -9.31
CA GLY A 7 4.62 -22.21 -9.69
C GLY A 7 4.91 -20.90 -8.96
N SER A 8 3.98 -20.35 -8.17
CA SER A 8 4.20 -19.18 -7.31
C SER A 8 3.80 -19.48 -5.87
N SER A 9 4.49 -18.88 -4.91
CA SER A 9 4.14 -19.01 -3.49
C SER A 9 2.67 -18.60 -3.26
N PRO A 10 1.89 -19.38 -2.49
CA PRO A 10 0.52 -19.05 -2.17
C PRO A 10 0.40 -17.64 -1.61
N LYS A 11 -0.66 -16.95 -2.03
CA LYS A 11 -0.89 -15.55 -1.72
C LYS A 11 -2.18 -15.40 -0.94
N VAL A 12 -2.10 -14.74 0.21
CA VAL A 12 -3.24 -14.43 1.07
C VAL A 12 -3.58 -12.96 0.92
N THR A 13 -4.83 -12.67 0.61
CA THR A 13 -5.35 -11.30 0.51
C THR A 13 -6.40 -11.09 1.58
N TYR A 14 -6.25 -10.01 2.33
CA TYR A 14 -7.17 -9.61 3.39
C TYR A 14 -8.05 -8.46 2.90
N PHE A 15 -9.30 -8.49 3.33
CA PHE A 15 -10.30 -7.49 2.98
C PHE A 15 -10.92 -6.92 4.25
N ASP A 16 -11.34 -5.66 4.20
CA ASP A 16 -12.18 -5.07 5.24
C ASP A 16 -13.67 -5.42 5.07
N ALA A 17 -14.50 -4.91 5.97
CA ALA A 17 -15.96 -5.11 5.94
C ALA A 17 -16.65 -4.53 4.69
N PHE A 18 -15.98 -3.64 3.95
CA PHE A 18 -16.47 -3.07 2.70
C PHE A 18 -15.94 -3.84 1.47
N ASN A 19 -15.34 -5.01 1.68
CA ASN A 19 -14.75 -5.85 0.65
C ASN A 19 -13.61 -5.16 -0.14
N ARG A 20 -12.88 -4.25 0.52
CA ARG A 20 -11.69 -3.59 -0.04
C ARG A 20 -10.44 -4.27 0.47
N LYS A 21 -9.44 -4.45 -0.41
CA LYS A 21 -8.17 -5.10 -0.06
C LYS A 21 -7.36 -4.22 0.90
N THR A 22 -7.04 -4.74 2.08
CA THR A 22 -6.25 -4.02 3.10
C THR A 22 -4.85 -4.55 3.29
N LYS A 23 -4.62 -5.83 2.99
CA LYS A 23 -3.32 -6.46 3.12
C LYS A 23 -3.15 -7.58 2.12
N GLU A 24 -1.91 -7.78 1.72
CA GLU A 24 -1.47 -8.89 0.90
C GLU A 24 -0.23 -9.53 1.52
N GLN A 25 -0.18 -10.85 1.49
CA GLN A 25 0.93 -11.61 2.07
C GLN A 25 1.26 -12.79 1.18
N HIS A 26 2.55 -13.04 0.96
CA HIS A 26 3.04 -14.25 0.31
C HIS A 26 4.41 -14.63 0.88
N THR A 27 4.81 -15.89 0.70
CA THR A 27 6.12 -16.38 1.17
C THR A 27 7.18 -16.14 0.09
N GLY A 28 8.26 -15.44 0.45
CA GLY A 28 9.43 -15.27 -0.40
C GLY A 28 10.22 -16.57 -0.58
N PHE A 29 11.21 -16.56 -1.47
CA PHE A 29 12.06 -17.73 -1.72
C PHE A 29 12.90 -18.15 -0.50
N ASP A 30 13.16 -17.21 0.41
CA ASP A 30 13.87 -17.42 1.68
C ASP A 30 12.96 -17.91 2.82
N GLY A 31 11.67 -18.16 2.54
CA GLY A 31 10.69 -18.61 3.52
C GLY A 31 10.09 -17.50 4.38
N ARG A 32 10.61 -16.26 4.30
CA ARG A 32 10.05 -15.11 5.03
C ARG A 32 8.80 -14.60 4.33
N LYS A 33 7.87 -14.00 5.09
CA LYS A 33 6.69 -13.38 4.49
C LYS A 33 7.00 -12.00 3.95
N ILE A 34 6.55 -11.75 2.73
CA ILE A 34 6.51 -10.43 2.11
C ILE A 34 5.08 -9.90 2.24
N ILE A 35 4.95 -8.72 2.83
CA ILE A 35 3.67 -8.09 3.18
C ILE A 35 3.53 -6.77 2.41
N SER A 36 2.29 -6.44 2.02
CA SER A 36 1.93 -5.12 1.50
C SER A 36 0.60 -4.69 2.12
N ASP A 37 0.56 -3.48 2.69
CA ASP A 37 -0.60 -2.91 3.37
C ASP A 37 -1.23 -1.78 2.55
N ILE A 38 -2.55 -1.64 2.64
CA ILE A 38 -3.32 -0.53 2.08
C ILE A 38 -4.24 0.00 3.18
N HIS A 39 -4.15 1.30 3.44
CA HIS A 39 -5.01 1.99 4.38
C HIS A 39 -5.88 2.99 3.63
N TYR A 40 -7.18 2.92 3.90
CA TYR A 40 -8.15 3.83 3.32
C TYR A 40 -8.52 4.95 4.30
N ASP A 41 -8.89 6.10 3.77
CA ASP A 41 -9.57 7.14 4.55
C ASP A 41 -11.05 6.81 4.77
N ASP A 42 -11.76 7.66 5.52
CA ASP A 42 -13.18 7.48 5.83
C ASP A 42 -14.09 7.54 4.59
N LEU A 43 -13.59 8.13 3.49
CA LEU A 43 -14.26 8.18 2.19
C LEU A 43 -13.93 6.96 1.31
N GLY A 44 -13.05 6.06 1.78
CA GLY A 44 -12.65 4.85 1.09
C GLY A 44 -11.61 5.04 -0.01
N ARG A 45 -10.90 6.16 -0.02
CA ARG A 45 -9.77 6.42 -0.91
C ARG A 45 -8.48 5.95 -0.26
N VAL A 46 -7.47 5.59 -1.04
CA VAL A 46 -6.19 5.14 -0.49
C VAL A 46 -5.49 6.31 0.20
N LYS A 47 -5.39 6.26 1.52
CA LYS A 47 -4.65 7.26 2.32
C LYS A 47 -3.15 6.97 2.30
N GLN A 48 -2.79 5.70 2.40
CA GLN A 48 -1.40 5.25 2.31
C GLN A 48 -1.33 3.78 1.90
N ALA A 49 -0.27 3.42 1.18
CA ALA A 49 0.06 2.03 0.85
C ALA A 49 1.52 1.77 1.18
N SER A 50 1.84 0.59 1.75
CA SER A 50 3.22 0.24 2.01
C SER A 50 3.92 -0.22 0.73
N LEU A 51 5.22 -0.01 0.64
CA LEU A 51 6.07 -0.82 -0.23
C LEU A 51 6.06 -2.27 0.27
N PRO A 52 6.33 -3.27 -0.57
CA PRO A 52 6.53 -4.64 -0.11
C PRO A 52 7.69 -4.69 0.91
N TYR A 53 7.46 -5.33 2.05
CA TYR A 53 8.44 -5.46 3.12
C TYR A 53 8.41 -6.88 3.70
N PHE A 54 9.53 -7.34 4.25
CA PHE A 54 9.57 -8.59 5.01
C PHE A 54 8.97 -8.39 6.40
N GLU A 55 8.29 -9.40 6.96
CA GLU A 55 7.54 -9.26 8.23
C GLU A 55 8.35 -8.69 9.41
N ASP A 56 9.67 -8.88 9.40
CA ASP A 56 10.62 -8.42 10.42
C ASP A 56 11.46 -7.19 10.01
N GLU A 57 11.11 -6.52 8.91
CA GLU A 57 11.83 -5.35 8.38
C GLU A 57 11.04 -4.05 8.50
N GLN A 58 11.76 -2.92 8.38
CA GLN A 58 11.17 -1.59 8.40
C GLN A 58 10.17 -1.41 7.25
N ARG A 59 9.01 -0.85 7.59
CA ARG A 59 7.94 -0.54 6.64
C ARG A 59 8.07 0.87 6.13
N TYR A 60 7.88 1.02 4.83
CA TYR A 60 7.88 2.31 4.16
C TYR A 60 6.55 2.50 3.45
N PHE A 61 6.01 3.72 3.51
CA PHE A 61 4.69 4.04 2.97
C PHE A 61 4.78 5.10 1.89
N VAL A 62 3.96 4.93 0.87
CA VAL A 62 3.53 6.00 -0.03
C VAL A 62 2.23 6.56 0.53
N THR A 63 2.21 7.84 0.87
CA THR A 63 1.02 8.54 1.35
C THR A 63 0.40 9.36 0.23
N THR A 64 -0.92 9.49 0.26
CA THR A 64 -1.69 10.15 -0.80
C THR A 64 -2.69 11.11 -0.16
N GLU A 65 -2.70 12.35 -0.63
CA GLU A 65 -3.60 13.40 -0.14
C GLU A 65 -4.54 13.86 -1.24
N TYR A 66 -5.78 14.15 -0.85
CA TYR A 66 -6.85 14.56 -1.75
C TYR A 66 -7.46 15.87 -1.31
N ASP A 67 -7.96 16.66 -2.26
CA ASP A 67 -8.81 17.80 -1.95
C ASP A 67 -10.23 17.38 -1.50
N ALA A 68 -11.03 18.38 -1.14
CA ALA A 68 -12.39 18.20 -0.63
C ALA A 68 -13.33 17.49 -1.61
N ILE A 69 -13.04 17.52 -2.91
CA ILE A 69 -13.85 16.87 -3.95
C ILE A 69 -13.22 15.57 -4.49
N GLY A 70 -12.08 15.14 -3.93
CA GLY A 70 -11.47 13.85 -4.20
C GLY A 70 -10.41 13.81 -5.28
N ARG A 71 -9.85 14.95 -5.70
CA ARG A 71 -8.71 14.97 -6.63
C ARG A 71 -7.41 14.84 -5.88
N LEU A 72 -6.44 14.14 -6.47
CA LEU A 72 -5.09 13.97 -5.92
C LEU A 72 -4.34 15.30 -5.87
N ILE A 73 -3.96 15.76 -4.68
CA ILE A 73 -3.20 17.00 -4.50
C ILE A 73 -1.75 16.76 -4.07
N SER A 74 -1.46 15.62 -3.44
CA SER A 74 -0.09 15.28 -3.06
C SER A 74 0.15 13.78 -2.98
N THR A 75 1.38 13.37 -3.28
CA THR A 75 1.90 12.03 -3.04
C THR A 75 3.29 12.12 -2.47
N THR A 76 3.50 11.55 -1.29
CA THR A 76 4.81 11.46 -0.65
C THR A 76 5.27 10.01 -0.67
N LYS A 77 6.47 9.77 -1.18
CA LYS A 77 7.08 8.44 -1.27
C LYS A 77 8.42 8.40 -0.54
N PRO A 78 8.85 7.22 -0.06
CA PRO A 78 10.20 7.03 0.46
C PRO A 78 11.24 7.30 -0.62
N ALA A 79 12.38 7.85 -0.22
CA ALA A 79 13.56 8.10 -1.05
C ALA A 79 14.82 7.61 -0.31
N ASP A 80 15.99 7.79 -0.92
CA ASP A 80 17.26 7.31 -0.36
C ASP A 80 17.57 7.90 1.01
N GLU A 81 18.32 7.15 1.82
CA GLU A 81 18.79 7.55 3.17
C GLU A 81 17.64 7.93 4.14
N GLY A 82 16.46 7.31 4.00
CA GLY A 82 15.32 7.58 4.87
C GLY A 82 14.64 8.93 4.59
N LYS A 83 14.99 9.59 3.48
CA LYS A 83 14.31 10.81 3.03
C LYS A 83 12.96 10.45 2.39
N THR A 84 12.18 11.48 2.11
CA THR A 84 10.95 11.34 1.32
C THR A 84 10.99 12.30 0.13
N ALA A 85 10.32 11.91 -0.95
CA ALA A 85 10.09 12.74 -2.11
C ALA A 85 8.58 13.03 -2.23
N THR A 86 8.22 14.29 -2.37
CA THR A 86 6.83 14.73 -2.48
C THR A 86 6.57 15.32 -3.86
N SER A 87 5.47 14.89 -4.49
CA SER A 87 4.92 15.51 -5.69
C SER A 87 3.55 16.07 -5.35
N SER A 88 3.32 17.34 -5.69
CA SER A 88 2.05 18.02 -5.42
C SER A 88 1.50 18.68 -6.67
N THR A 89 0.18 18.70 -6.77
CA THR A 89 -0.57 19.31 -7.87
C THR A 89 -1.62 20.25 -7.29
N SER A 90 -1.65 21.48 -7.80
CA SER A 90 -2.69 22.46 -7.47
C SER A 90 -3.66 22.59 -8.65
N TYR A 91 -4.95 22.53 -8.36
CA TYR A 91 -6.00 22.76 -9.35
C TYR A 91 -6.62 24.14 -9.14
N ASN A 92 -6.62 24.96 -10.19
CA ASN A 92 -7.43 26.18 -10.21
C ASN A 92 -8.87 25.78 -10.51
N GLY A 93 -9.82 26.26 -9.69
CA GLY A 93 -11.25 25.98 -9.82
C GLY A 93 -11.89 26.60 -11.05
#